data_AF-A0A914V7V6-F1
#
_entry.id   AF-A0A914V7V6-F1
#
_cell.length_a   1.000
_cell.length_b   1.000
_cell.length_c   1.000
_cell.angle_alpha   90.00
_cell.angle_beta   90.00
_cell.angle_gamma   90.00
#
_symmetry.space_group_name_H-M   'P 1'
#
loop_
_entity.id
_entity.type
_entity.pdbx_description
1 polymer ?
#
loop_
_entity_poly.entity_id
_entity_poly.type
_entity_poly.pdbx_seq_one_letter_code
_entity_poly.pdbx_strand_id
1 'polypeptide(L)'
;MALMSDKSAIVFTRDFLEKSAHISRTVPDRERRQVIAGPWYQWGSHIVPYQIWGGDQAFQQLVRNGLRMWEEATCLRFQQNIEGRDGIRYVLEKGDACFTEYIGRSGGRQDIIIGSECAE
;
A
#
# COMPACT_ATOMS: atom_id res chain seq x y z
N MET A 1 0.32 13.34 -25.74
CA MET A 1 -0.53 13.72 -24.58
C MET A 1 -1.36 12.50 -24.21
N ALA A 2 -0.80 11.61 -23.37
CA ALA A 2 -1.46 10.37 -22.97
C ALA A 2 -1.91 10.51 -21.52
N LEU A 3 -3.22 10.64 -21.35
CA LEU A 3 -3.91 10.61 -20.07
C LEU A 3 -3.81 9.18 -19.52
N MET A 4 -2.79 8.91 -18.70
CA MET A 4 -2.84 7.74 -17.81
C MET A 4 -3.85 8.09 -16.71
N SER A 5 -5.05 7.53 -16.84
CA SER A 5 -6.09 7.61 -15.82
C SER A 5 -5.56 6.95 -14.55
N ASP A 6 -5.27 7.78 -13.54
CA ASP A 6 -4.88 7.41 -12.17
C ASP A 6 -5.91 6.47 -11.53
N LYS A 7 -5.73 5.16 -11.70
CA LYS A 7 -6.54 4.14 -11.04
C LYS A 7 -5.64 3.00 -10.56
N SER A 8 -4.79 3.31 -9.59
CA SER A 8 -3.90 2.35 -8.96
C SER A 8 -4.63 1.61 -7.84
N ALA A 9 -4.81 0.30 -8.00
CA ALA A 9 -5.01 -0.57 -6.84
C ALA A 9 -3.65 -0.79 -6.18
N ILE A 10 -3.53 -0.45 -4.91
CA ILE A 10 -2.24 -0.50 -4.19
C ILE A 10 -2.00 -1.94 -3.76
N VAL A 11 -0.96 -2.55 -4.32
CA VAL A 11 -0.31 -3.74 -3.77
C VAL A 11 0.94 -3.22 -3.06
N PHE A 12 1.02 -3.41 -1.74
CA PHE A 12 2.11 -2.92 -0.88
C PHE A 12 3.41 -3.76 -1.05
N THR A 13 3.89 -3.97 -2.27
CA THR A 13 5.17 -4.65 -2.50
C THR A 13 6.19 -3.70 -3.08
N ARG A 14 7.37 -3.64 -2.45
CA ARG A 14 8.55 -2.90 -2.96
C ARG A 14 8.87 -3.30 -4.41
N ASP A 15 8.74 -4.59 -4.70
CA ASP A 15 8.93 -5.18 -6.04
C ASP A 15 8.03 -4.54 -7.10
N PHE A 16 6.81 -4.12 -6.74
CA PHE A 16 5.90 -3.47 -7.68
C PHE A 16 6.38 -2.07 -8.04
N LEU A 17 6.86 -1.30 -7.04
CA LEU A 17 7.42 0.04 -7.26
C LEU A 17 8.63 -0.02 -8.19
N GLU A 18 9.58 -0.92 -7.91
CA GLU A 18 10.80 -1.09 -8.72
C GLU A 18 10.47 -1.52 -10.16
N LYS A 19 9.55 -2.46 -10.33
CA LYS A 19 9.13 -2.89 -11.68
C LYS A 19 8.37 -1.79 -12.42
N SER A 20 7.57 -0.97 -11.74
CA SER A 20 6.82 0.13 -12.37
C SER A 20 7.74 1.22 -12.93
N ALA A 21 8.87 1.47 -12.27
CA ALA A 21 9.89 2.42 -12.72
C ALA A 21 10.65 1.94 -13.98
N HIS A 22 10.65 0.63 -14.25
CA HIS A 22 11.43 -0.01 -15.32
C HIS A 22 10.59 -0.69 -16.40
N ILE A 23 9.32 -0.28 -16.61
CA ILE A 23 8.50 -0.82 -17.71
C ILE A 23 9.11 -0.45 -19.07
N SER A 24 9.99 -1.32 -19.56
CA SER A 24 10.46 -1.35 -20.94
C SER A 24 9.50 -2.20 -21.77
N ARG A 25 9.05 -1.65 -22.90
CA ARG A 25 7.98 -2.18 -23.78
C ARG A 25 8.39 -3.41 -24.62
N THR A 26 9.14 -4.36 -24.09
CA THR A 26 9.60 -5.49 -24.91
C THR A 26 9.63 -6.80 -24.12
N VAL A 27 8.62 -7.66 -24.37
CA VAL A 27 8.66 -9.13 -24.58
C VAL A 27 7.26 -9.71 -24.24
N PRO A 28 6.64 -10.57 -25.09
CA PRO A 28 5.35 -11.18 -24.82
C PRO A 28 5.52 -12.45 -23.98
N ASP A 29 5.89 -12.30 -22.71
CA ASP A 29 5.64 -13.34 -21.71
C ASP A 29 4.32 -13.03 -20.99
N ARG A 30 3.55 -14.05 -20.61
CA ARG A 30 2.26 -13.86 -19.95
C ARG A 30 2.51 -13.46 -18.49
N GLU A 31 2.88 -12.19 -18.28
CA GLU A 31 3.16 -11.65 -16.95
C GLU A 31 1.96 -11.88 -16.02
N ARG A 32 2.21 -12.49 -14.87
CA ARG A 32 1.23 -12.62 -13.80
C ARG A 32 0.80 -11.20 -13.39
N ARG A 33 -0.51 -10.94 -13.37
CA ARG A 33 -1.06 -9.64 -12.98
C ARG A 33 -0.53 -9.25 -11.60
N GLN A 34 0.22 -8.15 -11.55
CA GLN A 34 0.71 -7.54 -10.31
C GLN A 34 -0.28 -6.50 -9.74
N VAL A 35 -1.43 -6.33 -10.39
CA VAL A 35 -2.44 -5.33 -10.07
C VAL A 35 -3.81 -6.00 -10.02
N ILE A 36 -4.59 -5.70 -8.99
CA ILE A 36 -6.01 -6.06 -8.96
C ILE A 36 -6.83 -5.00 -9.71
N ALA A 37 -7.67 -5.45 -10.65
CA ALA A 37 -8.49 -4.56 -11.46
C ALA A 37 -9.95 -4.63 -10.99
N GLY A 38 -10.59 -3.47 -10.88
CA GLY A 38 -12.02 -3.35 -10.57
C GLY A 38 -12.30 -2.10 -9.73
N PRO A 39 -13.41 -1.39 -9.98
CA PRO A 39 -13.73 -0.14 -9.29
C PRO A 39 -13.94 -0.32 -7.78
N TRP A 40 -14.34 -1.52 -7.34
CA TRP A 40 -14.57 -1.83 -5.93
C TRP A 40 -13.29 -1.96 -5.11
N TYR A 41 -12.18 -2.33 -5.75
CA TYR A 41 -10.86 -2.50 -5.11
C TYR A 41 -10.04 -1.21 -5.12
N GLN A 42 -10.56 -0.15 -5.74
CA GLN A 42 -9.92 1.15 -5.82
C GLN A 42 -10.33 2.01 -4.63
N TRP A 43 -9.39 2.74 -4.08
CA TRP A 43 -9.69 3.82 -3.14
C TRP A 43 -10.51 4.89 -3.86
N GLY A 44 -11.61 5.34 -3.24
CA GLY A 44 -12.51 6.34 -3.84
C GLY A 44 -11.90 7.74 -4.01
N SER A 45 -10.70 7.95 -3.46
CA SER A 45 -9.90 9.16 -3.55
C SER A 45 -8.42 8.79 -3.61
N HIS A 46 -7.58 9.73 -4.04
CA HIS A 46 -6.12 9.62 -3.92
C HIS A 46 -5.65 9.72 -2.46
N ILE A 47 -6.53 10.13 -1.54
CA ILE A 47 -6.26 10.15 -0.10
C ILE A 47 -6.65 8.80 0.49
N VAL A 48 -5.68 8.11 1.07
CA VAL A 48 -5.84 6.84 1.78
C VAL A 48 -5.75 7.11 3.29
N PRO A 49 -6.86 6.94 4.04
CA PRO A 49 -6.85 7.04 5.49
C PRO A 49 -5.99 5.95 6.12
N TYR A 50 -5.17 6.28 7.11
CA TYR A 50 -4.43 5.27 7.87
C TYR A 50 -4.35 5.53 9.38
N GLN A 51 -4.11 4.46 10.12
CA GLN A 51 -3.83 4.45 11.55
C GLN A 51 -2.64 3.54 11.84
N ILE A 52 -1.88 3.86 12.88
CA ILE A 52 -0.82 2.99 13.41
C ILE A 52 -1.28 2.56 14.80
N TRP A 53 -1.36 1.24 15.02
CA TRP A 53 -1.84 0.66 16.26
C TRP A 53 -0.71 -0.12 16.94
N GLY A 54 -0.29 0.38 18.10
CA GLY A 54 0.85 -0.17 18.83
C GLY A 54 2.21 0.25 18.25
N GLY A 55 3.24 -0.50 18.64
CA GLY A 55 4.63 -0.22 18.31
C GLY A 55 5.23 1.00 19.01
N ASP A 56 6.56 1.07 18.99
CA ASP A 56 7.33 2.18 19.54
C ASP A 56 7.52 3.30 18.50
N GLN A 57 8.30 4.32 18.85
CA GLN A 57 8.56 5.42 17.94
C GLN A 57 9.29 4.97 16.66
N ALA A 58 10.17 3.96 16.76
CA ALA A 58 10.91 3.43 15.61
C ALA A 58 9.95 2.78 14.60
N PHE A 59 9.05 1.92 15.08
CA PHE A 59 8.01 1.31 14.24
C PHE A 59 7.11 2.35 13.57
N GLN A 60 6.64 3.35 14.33
CA GLN A 60 5.83 4.42 13.75
C GLN A 60 6.57 5.16 12.64
N GLN A 61 7.88 5.36 12.79
CA GLN A 61 8.69 6.03 11.80
C GLN A 61 8.97 5.16 10.58
N LEU A 62 9.17 3.85 10.76
CA LEU A 62 9.25 2.87 9.67
C LEU A 62 8.01 2.92 8.78
N VAL A 63 6.81 2.87 9.38
CA VAL A 63 5.55 3.00 8.63
C VAL A 63 5.47 4.33 7.89
N ARG A 64 5.74 5.46 8.58
CA ARG A 64 5.69 6.79 7.94
C ARG A 64 6.68 6.94 6.79
N ASN A 65 7.88 6.38 6.92
CA ASN A 65 8.88 6.41 5.85
C ASN A 65 8.44 5.57 4.65
N GLY A 66 7.90 4.38 4.88
CA GLY A 66 7.34 3.55 3.81
C GLY A 66 6.19 4.25 3.07
N LEU A 67 5.28 4.91 3.80
CA LEU A 67 4.21 5.71 3.19
C LEU A 67 4.77 6.87 2.36
N ARG A 68 5.78 7.58 2.86
CA ARG A 68 6.44 8.68 2.13
C ARG A 68 7.03 8.23 0.80
N MET A 69 7.66 7.05 0.75
CA MET A 69 8.18 6.51 -0.51
C MET A 69 7.09 6.38 -1.58
N TRP A 70 5.88 5.99 -1.18
CA TRP A 70 4.72 5.95 -2.08
C TRP A 70 4.23 7.33 -2.48
N GLU A 71 4.19 8.30 -1.56
CA GLU A 71 3.78 9.68 -1.88
C GLU A 71 4.74 10.39 -2.85
N GLU A 72 6.03 10.06 -2.77
CA GLU A 72 7.08 10.55 -3.67
C GLU A 72 6.97 9.96 -5.07
N ALA A 73 6.61 8.67 -5.17
CA ALA A 73 6.52 7.95 -6.44
C ALA A 73 5.14 8.02 -7.13
N THR A 74 4.09 8.42 -6.41
CA THR A 74 2.70 8.34 -6.89
C THR A 74 1.87 9.57 -6.50
N CYS A 75 0.65 9.66 -7.03
CA CYS A 75 -0.32 10.68 -6.64
C CYS A 75 -1.04 10.39 -5.31
N LEU A 76 -0.78 9.23 -4.69
CA LEU A 76 -1.40 8.82 -3.43
C LEU A 76 -0.94 9.71 -2.28
N ARG A 77 -1.85 9.99 -1.35
CA ARG A 77 -1.58 10.74 -0.12
C ARG A 77 -2.11 9.96 1.06
N PHE A 78 -1.35 9.89 2.13
CA PHE A 78 -1.72 9.15 3.33
C PHE A 78 -2.01 10.11 4.46
N GLN A 79 -3.21 10.02 5.02
CA GLN A 79 -3.63 10.90 6.10
C GLN A 79 -3.90 10.10 7.36
N GLN A 80 -3.09 10.37 8.39
CA GLN A 80 -3.19 9.68 9.67
C GLN A 80 -4.41 10.16 10.46
N ASN A 81 -5.01 9.26 11.23
CA ASN A 81 -6.06 9.57 12.23
C ASN A 81 -7.34 10.20 11.65
N ILE A 82 -7.65 9.95 10.38
CA ILE A 82 -9.01 10.22 9.91
C ILE A 82 -9.95 9.23 10.61
N GLU A 83 -10.94 9.76 11.31
CA GLU A 83 -12.08 8.96 11.78
C GLU A 83 -12.91 8.54 10.56
N GLY A 84 -12.78 7.26 10.19
CA GLY A 84 -13.44 6.69 9.04
C GLY A 84 -13.66 5.20 9.21
N ARG A 85 -14.73 4.68 8.61
CA ARG A 85 -15.00 3.23 8.56
C ARG A 85 -14.08 2.52 7.57
N ASP A 86 -13.53 3.23 6.58
CA ASP A 86 -12.73 2.70 5.48
C ASP A 86 -11.31 3.27 5.56
N GLY A 87 -10.30 2.41 5.58
CA GLY A 87 -8.91 2.83 5.78
C GLY A 87 -7.99 1.71 6.24
N ILE A 88 -6.70 2.01 6.29
CA ILE A 88 -5.66 1.03 6.63
C ILE A 88 -5.29 1.18 8.11
N ARG A 89 -5.09 0.06 8.80
CA ARG A 89 -4.48 0.06 10.14
C ARG A 89 -3.22 -0.80 10.12
N TYR A 90 -2.08 -0.17 10.36
CA TYR A 90 -0.81 -0.86 10.54
C TYR A 90 -0.73 -1.38 11.97
N VAL A 91 -0.48 -2.68 12.12
CA VAL A 91 -0.41 -3.37 13.41
C VAL A 91 0.95 -4.04 13.53
N LEU A 92 1.64 -3.77 14.64
CA LEU A 92 2.87 -4.48 14.98
C LEU A 92 2.52 -5.79 15.72
N GLU A 93 2.96 -6.92 15.18
CA GLU A 93 2.85 -8.22 15.83
C GLU A 93 4.25 -8.84 16.06
N LYS A 94 4.35 -9.76 17.02
CA LYS A 94 5.60 -10.50 17.24
C LYS A 94 5.74 -11.60 16.18
N GLY A 95 6.93 -11.71 15.60
CA GLY A 95 7.27 -12.77 14.64
C GLY A 95 7.85 -12.23 13.34
N ASP A 96 7.98 -13.13 12.38
CA ASP A 96 8.58 -12.92 11.06
C ASP A 96 7.57 -12.66 9.94
N ALA A 97 6.28 -12.85 10.23
CA ALA A 97 5.22 -12.74 9.24
C ALA A 97 4.82 -11.28 8.97
N CYS A 98 4.90 -10.87 7.70
CA CYS A 98 4.33 -9.63 7.20
C CYS A 98 3.27 -9.93 6.15
N PHE A 99 2.03 -9.52 6.42
CA PHE A 99 0.91 -9.88 5.54
C PHE A 99 -0.26 -8.91 5.65
N THR A 100 -1.13 -9.01 4.67
CA THR A 100 -2.47 -8.43 4.69
C THR A 100 -3.44 -9.43 4.06
N GLU A 101 -4.65 -9.50 4.58
CA GLU A 101 -5.70 -10.38 4.04
C GLU A 101 -6.27 -9.86 2.73
N TYR A 102 -6.19 -8.54 2.48
CA TYR A 102 -6.86 -7.87 1.38
C TYR A 102 -5.87 -7.20 0.44
N ILE A 103 -6.12 -7.38 -0.86
CA ILE A 103 -5.42 -6.64 -1.92
C ILE A 103 -6.34 -5.55 -2.45
N GLY A 104 -5.89 -4.30 -2.45
CA GLY A 104 -6.72 -3.13 -2.73
C GLY A 104 -7.63 -2.75 -1.56
N ARG A 105 -8.66 -1.94 -1.85
CA ARG A 105 -9.68 -1.54 -0.88
C ARG A 105 -10.67 -2.68 -0.64
N SER A 106 -10.88 -3.06 0.62
CA SER A 106 -11.89 -4.07 1.00
C SER A 106 -13.25 -3.47 1.39
N GLY A 107 -13.32 -2.16 1.67
CA GLY A 107 -14.54 -1.48 2.09
C GLY A 107 -14.75 -1.58 3.60
N GLY A 108 -13.86 -0.95 4.36
CA GLY A 108 -13.78 -1.10 5.80
C GLY A 108 -12.37 -0.80 6.32
N ARG A 109 -12.17 -0.95 7.63
CA ARG A 109 -10.84 -0.93 8.19
C ARG A 109 -10.14 -2.24 7.82
N GLN A 110 -9.01 -2.15 7.13
CA GLN A 110 -8.19 -3.30 6.76
C GLN A 110 -6.85 -3.25 7.48
N ASP A 111 -6.45 -4.38 8.05
CA ASP A 111 -5.21 -4.48 8.80
C ASP A 111 -4.05 -4.88 7.88
N ILE A 112 -2.90 -4.25 8.09
CA ILE A 112 -1.61 -4.66 7.56
C ILE A 112 -0.77 -5.05 8.76
N ILE A 113 -0.44 -6.34 8.84
CA ILE A 113 0.35 -6.92 9.92
C ILE A 113 1.83 -6.80 9.54
N ILE A 114 2.61 -6.19 10.41
CA ILE A 114 4.05 -6.10 10.30
C ILE A 114 4.64 -6.88 11.47
N GLY A 115 5.27 -8.02 11.18
CA GLY A 115 6.04 -8.78 12.16
C GLY A 115 7.25 -8.00 12.63
N SER A 116 7.62 -8.18 13.90
CA SER A 116 8.79 -7.53 14.51
C SER A 116 10.07 -7.70 13.71
N GLU A 117 10.29 -8.86 13.08
CA GLU A 117 11.51 -9.12 12.28
C GLU A 117 11.46 -8.45 10.90
N CYS A 118 10.30 -8.00 10.44
CA CYS A 118 10.22 -7.17 9.23
C CYS A 118 10.47 -5.67 9.52
N ALA A 119 10.37 -5.28 10.78
CA ALA A 119 10.49 -3.89 11.23
C ALA A 119 11.92 -3.54 11.67
N GLU A 120 12.85 -4.49 11.61
CA GLU A 120 14.30 -4.33 11.88
C GLU A 120 15.11 -3.97 10.63
#